data_AF-K1SVH3-F1
#
_entry.id   AF-K1SVH3-F1
#
_cell.length_a   1.000
_cell.length_b   1.000
_cell.length_c   1.000
_cell.angle_alpha   90.00
_cell.angle_beta   90.00
_cell.angle_gamma   90.00
#
_symmetry.space_group_name_H-M   'P 1'
#
loop_
_entity.id
_entity.type
_entity.pdbx_description
1 polymer ?
#
loop_
_entity_poly.entity_id
_entity_poly.type
_entity_poly.pdbx_seq_one_letter_code
_entity_poly.pdbx_strand_id
1 'polypeptide(L)'
;MGLFEKKYCDLCGDKVNALTRQKLSDGYLCSDCKHKLSSLSSGWKNRTLADVKAHLEQREQNRQKYSAFVQSASAGTNEKLVVDFNNRKFYFTIGRDFKNSNPEIFDFSQLQDFWLELGYTTLQD
;
A
#
# COMPACT_ATOMS: atom_id res chain seq x y z
N MET A 1 -25.53 26.94 18.37
CA MET A 1 -24.15 26.58 18.78
C MET A 1 -23.75 25.33 18.01
N GLY A 2 -22.69 25.40 17.20
CA GLY A 2 -22.49 24.56 16.02
C GLY A 2 -22.24 23.08 16.33
N LEU A 3 -23.02 22.21 15.67
CA LEU A 3 -22.74 20.79 15.50
C LEU A 3 -21.33 20.61 14.93
N PHE A 4 -20.63 19.54 15.31
CA PHE A 4 -19.25 19.19 14.95
C PHE A 4 -18.17 19.80 15.85
N GLU A 5 -17.87 19.10 16.95
CA GLU A 5 -16.56 19.18 17.60
C GLU A 5 -15.47 19.01 16.53
N LYS A 6 -14.56 19.99 16.46
CA LYS A 6 -13.39 19.94 15.57
C LYS A 6 -12.49 18.82 16.09
N LYS A 7 -12.50 17.68 15.39
CA LYS A 7 -11.53 16.61 15.63
C LYS A 7 -10.27 16.91 14.81
N TYR A 8 -9.13 16.53 15.35
CA TYR A 8 -7.81 16.69 14.72
C TYR A 8 -7.22 15.31 14.40
N CYS A 9 -6.26 15.28 13.50
CA CYS A 9 -5.56 14.08 13.08
C CYS A 9 -4.53 13.71 14.14
N ASP A 10 -4.61 12.51 14.67
CA ASP A 10 -3.69 12.06 15.74
C ASP A 10 -2.27 11.79 15.22
N LEU A 11 -2.05 11.84 13.91
CA LEU A 11 -0.72 11.68 13.30
C LEU A 11 -0.04 13.01 12.95
N CYS A 12 -0.76 13.97 12.36
CA CYS A 12 -0.17 15.23 11.88
C CYS A 12 -0.72 16.49 12.56
N GLY A 13 -1.75 16.38 13.39
CA GLY A 13 -2.39 17.53 14.04
C GLY A 13 -3.37 18.32 13.16
N ASP A 14 -3.46 18.04 11.86
CA ASP A 14 -4.37 18.76 10.96
C ASP A 14 -5.84 18.48 11.27
N LYS A 15 -6.70 19.44 10.93
CA LYS A 15 -8.15 19.30 11.10
C LYS A 15 -8.68 18.14 10.25
N VAL A 16 -9.42 17.21 10.85
CA VAL A 16 -10.06 16.13 10.10
C VAL A 16 -11.45 16.53 9.62
N ASN A 17 -11.76 16.21 8.36
CA ASN A 17 -13.13 16.30 7.85
C ASN A 17 -13.93 15.07 8.31
N ALA A 18 -15.10 15.29 8.90
CA ALA A 18 -15.95 14.24 9.44
C ALA A 18 -16.35 13.16 8.42
N LEU A 19 -16.43 13.53 7.13
CA LEU A 19 -16.83 12.63 6.03
C LEU A 19 -15.67 11.81 5.45
N THR A 20 -14.46 12.34 5.42
CA THR A 20 -13.32 11.70 4.74
C THR A 20 -12.27 11.12 5.69
N ARG A 21 -12.39 11.40 7.00
CA ARG A 21 -11.46 10.88 8.03
C ARG A 21 -11.44 9.36 8.08
N GLN A 22 -10.27 8.83 8.39
CA GLN A 22 -10.14 7.44 8.82
C GLN A 22 -10.38 7.38 10.33
N LYS A 23 -11.35 6.57 10.77
CA LYS A 23 -11.51 6.23 12.18
C LYS A 23 -10.49 5.15 12.55
N LEU A 24 -9.90 5.24 13.73
CA LEU A 24 -9.08 4.24 14.41
C LEU A 24 -9.80 3.76 15.68
N SER A 25 -9.27 2.76 16.38
CA SER A 25 -9.81 2.33 17.67
C SER A 25 -9.66 3.41 18.75
N ASP A 26 -8.58 4.18 18.70
CA ASP A 26 -8.16 5.18 19.69
C ASP A 26 -8.02 6.60 19.12
N GLY A 27 -8.45 6.85 17.88
CA GLY A 27 -8.26 8.15 17.23
C GLY A 27 -8.84 8.31 15.82
N TYR A 28 -8.33 9.30 15.10
CA TYR A 28 -8.70 9.67 13.74
C TYR A 28 -7.49 10.10 12.90
N LEU A 29 -7.49 9.77 11.61
CA LEU A 29 -6.55 10.30 10.63
C LEU A 29 -7.25 11.19 9.60
N CYS A 30 -6.55 12.24 9.15
CA CYS A 30 -6.95 13.02 7.98
C CYS A 30 -6.83 12.20 6.69
N SER A 31 -7.40 12.70 5.59
CA SER A 31 -7.34 12.02 4.30
C SER A 31 -5.90 11.80 3.84
N ASP A 32 -5.03 12.79 4.03
CA ASP A 32 -3.63 12.70 3.58
C ASP A 32 -2.84 11.64 4.34
N CYS A 33 -3.02 11.58 5.67
CA CYS A 33 -2.42 10.53 6.49
C CYS A 33 -2.97 9.15 6.14
N LYS A 34 -4.27 9.05 5.85
CA LYS A 34 -4.89 7.82 5.34
C LYS A 34 -4.30 7.41 3.99
N HIS A 35 -3.95 8.36 3.12
CA HIS A 35 -3.36 8.06 1.81
C HIS A 35 -1.92 7.52 1.90
N LYS A 36 -1.21 7.74 3.01
CA LYS A 36 0.12 7.16 3.28
C LYS A 36 0.05 5.67 3.62
N LEU A 37 -1.09 5.20 4.14
CA LEU A 37 -1.33 3.78 4.40
C LEU A 37 -1.39 3.01 3.08
N SER A 38 -0.92 1.76 3.10
CA SER A 38 -0.89 0.94 1.88
C SER A 38 -2.31 0.62 1.43
N SER A 39 -2.50 0.64 0.12
CA SER A 39 -3.73 0.16 -0.53
C SER A 39 -4.01 -1.32 -0.30
N LEU A 40 -2.99 -2.11 0.05
CA LEU A 40 -3.10 -3.54 0.40
C LEU A 40 -3.40 -3.78 1.89
N SER A 41 -3.40 -2.71 2.71
CA SER A 41 -3.74 -2.78 4.13
C SER A 41 -5.20 -2.36 4.39
N SER A 42 -5.90 -3.12 5.22
CA SER A 42 -7.31 -2.89 5.54
C SER A 42 -7.59 -3.05 7.05
N GLY A 43 -8.84 -2.86 7.47
CA GLY A 43 -9.23 -3.05 8.87
C GLY A 43 -8.80 -1.91 9.82
N TRP A 44 -8.34 -0.78 9.29
CA TRP A 44 -7.85 0.37 10.06
C TRP A 44 -8.81 0.92 11.11
N LYS A 45 -10.13 0.69 10.96
CA LYS A 45 -11.14 1.11 11.95
C LYS A 45 -10.95 0.48 13.34
N ASN A 46 -10.33 -0.68 13.40
CA ASN A 46 -10.12 -1.44 14.64
C ASN A 46 -8.65 -1.43 15.09
N ARG A 47 -7.80 -0.66 14.41
CA ARG A 47 -6.37 -0.55 14.71
C ARG A 47 -6.09 0.73 15.47
N THR A 48 -5.01 0.72 16.25
CA THR A 48 -4.56 1.83 17.07
C THR A 48 -3.70 2.81 16.27
N LEU A 49 -3.44 3.99 16.84
CA LEU A 49 -2.45 4.92 16.32
C LEU A 49 -1.04 4.31 16.33
N ALA A 50 -0.73 3.44 17.29
CA ALA A 50 0.53 2.71 17.33
C ALA A 50 0.69 1.80 16.11
N ASP A 51 -0.35 1.07 15.72
CA ASP A 51 -0.35 0.23 14.51
C ASP A 51 -0.15 1.06 13.23
N VAL A 52 -0.71 2.27 13.20
CA VAL A 52 -0.51 3.21 12.08
C VAL A 52 0.96 3.61 11.99
N LYS A 53 1.59 3.97 13.11
CA LYS A 53 3.02 4.34 13.14
C LYS A 53 3.90 3.16 12.70
N ALA A 54 3.64 1.96 13.24
CA ALA A 54 4.37 0.76 12.87
C ALA A 54 4.23 0.45 11.37
N HIS A 55 3.03 0.59 10.82
CA HIS A 55 2.81 0.43 9.37
C HIS A 55 3.54 1.47 8.54
N LEU A 56 3.58 2.73 8.97
CA LEU A 56 4.33 3.77 8.25
C LEU A 56 5.84 3.52 8.28
N GLU A 57 6.36 2.96 9.36
CA GLU A 57 7.75 2.50 9.43
C GLU A 57 8.00 1.33 8.46
N GLN A 58 7.11 0.33 8.43
CA GLN A 58 7.16 -0.76 7.46
C GLN A 58 7.13 -0.23 6.02
N ARG A 59 6.33 0.81 5.74
CA ARG A 59 6.27 1.46 4.43
C ARG A 59 7.58 2.12 4.05
N GLU A 60 8.32 2.67 5.01
CA GLU A 60 9.62 3.28 4.76
C GLU A 60 10.70 2.22 4.53
N GLN A 61 10.70 1.14 5.32
CA GLN A 61 11.55 -0.03 5.07
C GLN A 61 11.26 -0.63 3.69
N ASN A 62 9.98 -0.68 3.29
CA ASN A 62 9.59 -1.15 1.96
C ASN A 62 10.13 -0.27 0.83
N ARG A 63 10.24 1.06 1.01
CA ARG A 63 10.90 1.93 0.01
C ARG A 63 12.35 1.54 -0.21
N GLN A 64 13.06 1.21 0.87
CA GLN A 64 14.45 0.76 0.79
C GLN A 64 14.56 -0.59 0.06
N LYS A 65 13.63 -1.52 0.34
CA LYS A 65 13.52 -2.79 -0.40
C LYS A 65 13.28 -2.54 -1.89
N TYR A 66 12.38 -1.61 -2.22
CA TYR A 66 12.06 -1.26 -3.61
C TYR A 66 13.23 -0.58 -4.31
N SER A 67 13.96 0.33 -3.65
CA SER A 67 15.16 0.96 -4.24
C SER A 67 16.30 -0.02 -4.51
N ALA A 68 16.38 -1.10 -3.73
CA ALA A 68 17.35 -2.17 -3.93
C ALA A 68 16.87 -3.29 -4.88
N PHE A 69 15.64 -3.19 -5.39
CA PHE A 69 15.03 -4.21 -6.23
C PHE A 69 15.66 -4.20 -7.63
N VAL A 70 16.06 -5.37 -8.13
CA VAL A 70 16.64 -5.53 -9.47
C VAL A 70 15.68 -6.34 -10.35
N GLN A 71 14.95 -5.65 -11.23
CA GLN A 71 14.02 -6.29 -12.16
C GLN A 71 14.76 -7.30 -13.05
N SER A 72 14.39 -8.57 -12.90
CA SER A 72 14.90 -9.69 -13.68
C SER A 72 13.94 -10.08 -14.80
N ALA A 73 12.63 -10.02 -14.54
CA ALA A 73 11.58 -10.27 -15.53
C ALA A 73 10.26 -9.60 -15.11
N SER A 74 9.29 -9.57 -16.02
CA SER A 74 7.91 -9.14 -15.80
C SER A 74 6.91 -10.13 -16.41
N ALA A 75 5.70 -10.17 -15.88
CA ALA A 75 4.63 -11.06 -16.34
C ALA A 75 3.24 -10.39 -16.25
N GLY A 76 2.32 -10.84 -17.11
CA GLY A 76 0.96 -10.33 -17.24
C GLY A 76 0.85 -9.12 -18.16
N THR A 77 -0.36 -8.88 -18.69
CA THR A 77 -0.65 -7.72 -19.55
C THR A 77 -0.31 -6.43 -18.82
N ASN A 78 0.48 -5.55 -19.45
CA ASN A 78 1.03 -4.31 -18.86
C ASN A 78 1.96 -4.54 -17.66
N GLU A 79 2.71 -5.64 -17.64
CA GLU A 79 3.74 -5.93 -16.62
C GLU A 79 3.19 -5.90 -15.19
N LYS A 80 2.01 -6.51 -15.00
CA LYS A 80 1.29 -6.51 -13.70
C LYS A 80 2.09 -7.11 -12.56
N LEU A 81 3.00 -8.03 -12.85
CA LEU A 81 3.92 -8.66 -11.91
C LEU A 81 5.35 -8.41 -12.37
N VAL A 82 6.20 -7.95 -11.45
CA VAL A 82 7.63 -7.73 -11.69
C VAL A 82 8.42 -8.54 -10.67
N VAL A 83 9.42 -9.27 -11.14
CA VAL A 83 10.19 -10.23 -10.34
C VAL A 83 11.68 -9.92 -10.35
N ASP A 84 12.31 -10.12 -9.20
CA ASP A 84 13.75 -10.14 -8.97
C ASP A 84 14.12 -11.57 -8.55
N PHE A 85 14.71 -12.34 -9.49
CA PHE A 85 15.08 -13.73 -9.23
C PHE A 85 16.31 -13.85 -8.33
N ASN A 86 17.21 -12.86 -8.35
CA ASN A 86 18.43 -12.88 -7.55
C ASN A 86 18.12 -12.75 -6.07
N ASN A 87 17.22 -11.82 -5.72
CA ASN A 87 16.80 -11.59 -4.35
C ASN A 87 15.53 -12.37 -3.97
N ARG A 88 14.94 -13.13 -4.90
CA ARG A 88 13.69 -13.90 -4.73
C ARG A 88 12.54 -13.03 -4.22
N LYS A 89 12.38 -11.86 -4.83
CA LYS A 89 11.36 -10.86 -4.47
C LYS A 89 10.49 -10.51 -5.66
N PHE A 90 9.26 -10.07 -5.39
CA PHE A 90 8.36 -9.60 -6.42
C PHE A 90 7.49 -8.45 -5.91
N TYR A 91 6.92 -7.69 -6.84
CA TYR A 91 5.85 -6.75 -6.54
C TYR A 91 4.85 -6.69 -7.69
N PHE A 92 3.69 -6.09 -7.42
CA PHE A 92 2.67 -5.85 -8.43
C PHE A 92 2.65 -4.37 -8.84
N THR A 93 2.51 -4.10 -10.14
CA THR A 93 2.37 -2.73 -10.69
C THR A 93 0.93 -2.22 -10.58
N ILE A 94 0.27 -2.51 -9.46
CA ILE A 94 -1.15 -2.22 -9.22
C ILE A 94 -1.36 -1.20 -8.12
N GLY A 95 -2.52 -0.56 -8.17
CA GLY A 95 -3.01 0.27 -7.07
C GLY A 95 -2.27 1.59 -6.90
N ARG A 96 -2.55 2.24 -5.76
CA ARG A 96 -2.01 3.57 -5.45
C ARG A 96 -0.55 3.50 -5.03
N ASP A 97 -0.15 2.41 -4.40
CA ASP A 97 1.19 2.25 -3.84
C ASP A 97 2.25 2.27 -4.95
N PHE A 98 1.98 1.61 -6.08
CA PHE A 98 2.83 1.69 -7.26
C PHE A 98 2.90 3.11 -7.84
N LYS A 99 1.74 3.78 -8.01
CA LYS A 99 1.69 5.19 -8.49
C LYS A 99 2.46 6.16 -7.60
N ASN A 100 2.57 5.85 -6.31
CA ASN A 100 3.32 6.63 -5.33
C ASN A 100 4.79 6.19 -5.19
N SER A 101 5.31 5.42 -6.16
CA SER A 101 6.69 4.91 -6.18
C SER A 101 7.08 4.13 -4.92
N ASN A 102 6.12 3.40 -4.34
CA ASN A 102 6.36 2.52 -3.19
C ASN A 102 5.44 1.30 -3.28
N PRO A 103 5.54 0.47 -4.33
CA PRO A 103 4.80 -0.79 -4.38
C PRO A 103 5.28 -1.73 -3.27
N GLU A 104 4.39 -2.53 -2.71
CA GLU A 104 4.75 -3.49 -1.67
C GLU A 104 5.66 -4.59 -2.25
N ILE A 105 6.81 -4.81 -1.62
CA ILE A 105 7.78 -5.84 -2.01
C ILE A 105 7.56 -7.08 -1.17
N PHE A 106 7.29 -8.19 -1.86
CA PHE A 106 7.03 -9.49 -1.26
C PHE A 106 8.20 -10.44 -1.53
N ASP A 107 8.46 -11.33 -0.58
CA ASP A 107 9.32 -12.50 -0.79
C ASP A 107 8.55 -13.59 -1.54
N PHE A 108 9.23 -14.37 -2.38
CA PHE A 108 8.60 -15.45 -3.16
C PHE A 108 7.79 -16.44 -2.30
N SER A 109 8.20 -16.67 -1.04
CA SER A 109 7.48 -17.53 -0.10
C SER A 109 6.09 -17.01 0.30
N GLN A 110 5.83 -15.72 0.09
CA GLN A 110 4.53 -15.09 0.34
C GLN A 110 3.57 -15.25 -0.84
N LEU A 111 4.05 -15.70 -2.01
CA LEU A 111 3.19 -16.05 -3.12
C LEU A 111 2.59 -17.44 -2.87
N GLN A 112 1.36 -17.46 -2.37
CA GLN A 112 0.63 -18.68 -2.00
C GLN A 112 -0.71 -18.71 -2.73
N ASP A 113 -1.27 -19.91 -2.90
CA ASP A 113 -2.62 -20.16 -3.46
C ASP A 113 -2.92 -19.41 -4.76
N PHE A 114 -2.03 -19.53 -5.75
CA PHE A 114 -2.21 -18.93 -7.07
C PHE A 114 -2.46 -20.00 -8.15
N TRP A 115 -3.12 -19.60 -9.23
CA TRP A 115 -3.17 -20.36 -10.48
C TRP A 115 -2.60 -19.49 -11.61
N LEU A 116 -2.03 -20.14 -12.61
CA LEU A 116 -1.48 -19.50 -13.80
C LEU A 116 -2.29 -19.93 -15.01
N GLU A 117 -2.59 -18.98 -15.88
CA GLU A 117 -3.24 -19.22 -17.15
C GLU A 117 -2.36 -18.65 -18.27
N LEU A 118 -2.15 -19.44 -19.32
CA LEU A 118 -1.40 -19.01 -20.49
C LEU A 118 -2.36 -18.32 -21.46
N GLY A 119 -2.27 -16.99 -21.53
CA GLY A 119 -2.99 -16.18 -22.52
C GLY A 119 -2.09 -15.83 -23.70
N TYR A 120 -2.60 -15.99 -24.92
CA TYR A 120 -1.93 -15.52 -26.14
C TYR A 120 -2.67 -14.30 -26.66
N THR A 121 -1.98 -13.17 -26.75
CA THR A 121 -2.46 -11.97 -27.45
C THR A 121 -1.67 -11.81 -28.73
N THR A 122 -2.36 -11.67 -29.86
CA THR A 122 -1.75 -11.30 -31.13
C THR A 122 -1.28 -9.85 -31.06
N LEU A 123 -0.09 -9.54 -31.59
CA LEU A 123 0.56 -8.21 -31.62
C LEU A 123 -0.20 -7.13 -32.43
N GLN A 124 -1.48 -7.34 -32.75
CA GLN A 124 -2.31 -6.38 -33.48
C GLN A 124 -3.27 -5.71 -32.50
N ASP A 125 -2.82 -4.62 -31.88
CA ASP A 125 -3.59 -3.44 -31.46
C ASP A 125 -2.62 -2.34 -31.01
#